data_AF-A0A1K1M0L5-F1
#
_entry.id   AF-A0A1K1M0L5-F1
#
_cell.length_a   1.000
_cell.length_b   1.000
_cell.length_c   1.000
_cell.angle_alpha   90.00
_cell.angle_beta   90.00
_cell.angle_gamma   90.00
#
_symmetry.space_group_name_H-M   'P 1'
#
loop_
_entity.id
_entity.type
_entity.pdbx_description
1 polymer ?
#
loop_
_entity_poly.entity_id
_entity_poly.type
_entity_poly.pdbx_seq_one_letter_code
_entity_poly.pdbx_strand_id
1 'polypeptide(L)'
;MKKKINNRSPTEMIPKIIWAKVRYYQMLDDMPDEVLAEYLNICTKTLRAYDKGAANLTLGQIASYIDLTDRKMTDLINDDDI
;
A
#
# COMPACT_ATOMS: atom_id res chain seq x y z
N MET A 1 33.28 -0.37 12.19
CA MET A 1 32.07 0.40 11.82
C MET A 1 30.84 -0.38 12.28
N LYS A 2 30.09 0.11 13.28
CA LYS A 2 28.86 -0.56 13.74
C LYS A 2 27.71 -0.14 12.83
N LYS A 3 27.11 -1.08 12.10
CA LYS A 3 25.86 -0.85 11.36
C LYS A 3 24.81 -0.38 12.37
N LYS A 4 24.22 0.80 12.16
CA LYS A 4 23.06 1.26 12.93
C LYS A 4 21.93 0.27 12.63
N ILE A 5 21.61 -0.59 13.58
CA ILE A 5 20.43 -1.43 13.51
C ILE A 5 19.24 -0.46 13.59
N ASN A 6 18.50 -0.34 12.49
CA ASN A 6 17.31 0.50 12.42
C ASN A 6 16.27 -0.09 13.38
N ASN A 7 16.03 0.57 14.50
CA ASN A 7 15.18 0.11 15.60
C ASN A 7 13.67 0.19 15.29
N ARG A 8 13.26 0.22 14.01
CA ARG A 8 11.84 0.22 13.64
C ARG A 8 11.33 -1.22 13.67
N SER A 9 10.23 -1.44 14.39
CA SER A 9 9.58 -2.74 14.48
C SER A 9 9.25 -3.26 13.06
N PRO A 10 9.59 -4.52 12.71
CA PRO A 10 9.24 -5.12 11.42
C PRO A 10 7.75 -5.02 11.07
N THR A 11 6.88 -4.99 12.08
CA THR A 11 5.42 -4.91 11.91
C THR A 11 4.94 -3.59 11.31
N GLU A 12 5.68 -2.49 11.48
CA GLU A 12 5.31 -1.20 10.87
C GLU A 12 5.74 -1.09 9.41
N MET A 13 6.60 -1.98 8.94
CA MET A 13 7.23 -1.87 7.62
C MET A 13 6.35 -2.46 6.51
N ILE A 14 5.70 -3.60 6.77
CA ILE A 14 4.86 -4.29 5.77
C ILE A 14 3.72 -3.39 5.26
N PRO A 15 2.91 -2.73 6.11
CA PRO A 15 1.82 -1.89 5.61
C PRO A 15 2.34 -0.68 4.80
N LYS A 16 3.54 -0.18 5.11
CA LYS A 16 4.17 0.91 4.37
C LYS A 16 4.64 0.46 2.99
N ILE A 17 5.23 -0.73 2.88
CA ILE A 17 5.66 -1.31 1.59
C ILE A 17 4.44 -1.52 0.70
N ILE A 18 3.40 -2.17 1.23
CA ILE A 18 2.16 -2.41 0.49
C ILE A 18 1.55 -1.10 0.03
N TRP A 19 1.45 -0.10 0.92
CA TRP A 19 0.90 1.20 0.56
C TRP A 19 1.71 1.92 -0.52
N ALA A 20 3.04 1.88 -0.43
CA ALA A 20 3.92 2.45 -1.45
C ALA A 20 3.70 1.81 -2.82
N LYS A 21 3.56 0.48 -2.88
CA LYS A 21 3.25 -0.24 -4.13
C LYS A 21 1.87 0.09 -4.67
N VAL A 22 0.85 0.18 -3.81
CA VAL A 22 -0.49 0.62 -4.21
C VAL A 22 -0.45 2.02 -4.85
N ARG A 23 0.23 2.98 -4.22
CA ARG A 23 0.39 4.34 -4.77
C ARG A 23 1.22 4.37 -6.04
N TYR A 24 2.26 3.55 -6.14
CA TYR A 24 3.06 3.40 -7.36
C TYR A 24 2.19 2.93 -8.54
N TYR A 25 1.38 1.88 -8.33
CA TYR A 25 0.50 1.37 -9.37
C TYR A 25 -0.63 2.33 -9.72
N GLN A 26 -1.18 3.03 -8.73
CA GLN A 26 -2.12 4.12 -8.99
C GLN A 26 -1.53 5.16 -9.96
N MET A 27 -0.27 5.56 -9.75
CA MET A 27 0.41 6.51 -10.63
C MET A 27 0.65 5.94 -12.03
N LEU A 28 1.04 4.66 -12.15
CA LEU A 28 1.24 4.01 -13.45
C LEU A 28 -0.05 3.92 -14.27
N ASP A 29 -1.17 3.66 -13.59
CA ASP A 29 -2.48 3.49 -14.21
C ASP A 29 -3.23 4.82 -14.43
N ASP A 30 -2.61 5.96 -14.08
CA ASP A 30 -3.25 7.29 -14.03
C ASP A 30 -4.60 7.29 -13.29
N MET A 31 -4.65 6.53 -12.18
CA MET A 31 -5.89 6.24 -11.45
C MET A 31 -6.22 7.36 -10.46
N PRO A 32 -7.41 7.99 -10.56
CA PRO A 32 -7.84 9.00 -9.59
C PRO A 32 -7.95 8.46 -8.16
N ASP A 33 -7.75 9.34 -7.17
CA ASP A 33 -7.89 9.00 -5.75
C ASP A 33 -9.27 8.41 -5.42
N GLU A 34 -10.32 8.89 -6.09
CA GLU A 34 -11.69 8.43 -5.91
C GLU A 34 -11.84 6.95 -6.33
N VAL A 35 -11.24 6.57 -7.45
CA VAL A 35 -11.28 5.20 -7.98
C VAL A 35 -10.47 4.27 -7.07
N LEU A 36 -9.27 4.68 -6.65
CA LEU A 36 -8.47 3.88 -5.72
C LEU A 36 -9.19 3.71 -4.37
N ALA A 37 -9.85 4.75 -3.87
CA ALA A 37 -10.63 4.68 -2.64
C ALA A 37 -11.79 3.67 -2.77
N GLU A 38 -12.50 3.67 -3.92
CA GLU A 38 -13.54 2.68 -4.22
C GLU A 38 -12.97 1.26 -4.27
N TYR A 39 -11.82 1.05 -4.94
CA TYR A 39 -11.20 -0.27 -5.06
C TYR A 39 -10.76 -0.83 -3.70
N LEU A 40 -10.32 0.03 -2.79
CA LEU A 40 -9.98 -0.31 -1.41
C LEU A 40 -11.20 -0.34 -0.48
N ASN A 41 -12.40 -0.03 -0.97
CA ASN A 41 -13.64 0.09 -0.20
C ASN A 41 -13.50 1.04 1.01
N ILE A 42 -12.96 2.24 0.76
CA ILE A 42 -12.79 3.32 1.75
C ILE A 42 -13.22 4.67 1.16
N CYS A 43 -13.29 5.71 2.00
CA CYS A 43 -13.44 7.07 1.51
C CYS A 43 -12.07 7.72 1.21
N THR A 44 -12.07 8.73 0.34
CA THR A 44 -10.86 9.51 -0.03
C THR A 44 -10.18 10.17 1.18
N LYS A 45 -10.93 10.49 2.24
CA LYS A 45 -10.35 10.97 3.50
C LYS A 45 -9.44 9.92 4.16
N THR A 46 -9.87 8.65 4.19
CA THR A 46 -9.08 7.54 4.73
C THR A 46 -7.88 7.24 3.83
N LEU A 47 -8.08 7.25 2.51
CA LEU A 47 -7.00 7.10 1.52
C LEU A 47 -5.84 8.07 1.82
N ARG A 48 -6.15 9.37 1.94
CA ARG A 48 -5.17 10.42 2.26
C ARG A 48 -4.58 10.29 3.68
N ALA A 49 -5.27 9.62 4.60
CA ALA A 49 -4.73 9.36 5.93
C ALA A 49 -3.65 8.27 5.88
N TYR A 50 -3.79 7.28 4.99
CA TYR A 50 -2.80 6.22 4.81
C TYR A 50 -1.46 6.71 4.26
N ASP A 51 -1.42 7.84 3.54
CA ASP A 51 -0.17 8.50 3.14
C ASP A 51 0.69 8.93 4.34
N LYS A 52 0.06 9.19 5.49
CA LYS A 52 0.75 9.51 6.75
C LYS A 52 1.09 8.24 7.54
N GLY A 53 0.34 7.16 7.32
CA GLY A 53 0.54 5.87 7.95
C GLY A 53 -0.56 4.87 7.61
N ALA A 54 -0.19 3.80 6.91
CA ALA A 54 -1.10 2.75 6.46
C ALA A 54 -1.25 1.58 7.47
N ALA A 55 -1.01 1.80 8.77
CA ALA A 55 -1.04 0.74 9.77
C ALA A 55 -2.42 0.06 9.92
N ASN A 56 -3.49 0.76 9.55
CA ASN A 56 -4.87 0.25 9.56
C ASN A 56 -5.33 -0.23 8.17
N LEU A 57 -4.41 -0.45 7.23
CA LEU A 57 -4.71 -1.10 5.96
C LEU A 57 -4.95 -2.58 6.22
N THR A 58 -6.14 -3.07 5.88
CA THR A 58 -6.56 -4.45 6.17
C THR A 58 -6.36 -5.35 4.96
N LEU A 59 -6.21 -6.66 5.21
CA LEU A 59 -6.14 -7.65 4.15
C LEU A 59 -7.40 -7.68 3.27
N GLY A 60 -8.58 -7.36 3.83
CA GLY A 60 -9.82 -7.30 3.06
C GLY A 60 -9.83 -6.15 2.03
N GLN A 61 -9.27 -4.99 2.40
CA GLN A 61 -9.12 -3.86 1.48
C GLN A 61 -8.12 -4.19 0.36
N ILE A 62 -7.01 -4.83 0.71
CA ILE A 62 -6.00 -5.27 -0.27
C ILE A 62 -6.57 -6.33 -1.22
N ALA A 63 -7.36 -7.28 -0.71
CA ALA A 63 -8.01 -8.30 -1.53
C ALA A 63 -8.98 -7.68 -2.54
N SER A 64 -9.79 -6.70 -2.11
CA SER A 64 -10.68 -5.94 -2.99
C SER A 64 -9.91 -5.22 -4.11
N TYR A 65 -8.81 -4.56 -3.77
CA TYR A 65 -7.95 -3.90 -4.75
C TYR A 65 -7.33 -4.88 -5.77
N ILE A 66 -6.81 -6.02 -5.30
CA ILE A 66 -6.22 -7.07 -6.15
C ILE A 66 -7.26 -7.61 -7.14
N ASP A 67 -8.48 -7.90 -6.66
CA ASP A 67 -9.57 -8.43 -7.49
C ASP A 67 -9.98 -7.46 -8.62
N LEU A 68 -9.97 -6.16 -8.33
CA LEU A 68 -10.38 -5.11 -9.28
C LEU A 68 -9.27 -4.64 -10.24
N THR A 69 -8.00 -4.94 -9.93
CA THR A 69 -6.84 -4.48 -10.72
C THR A 69 -6.10 -5.60 -11.45
N ASP A 70 -6.51 -6.87 -11.28
CA ASP A 70 -5.83 -8.07 -11.80
C ASP A 70 -4.34 -8.16 -11.38
N ARG A 71 -4.00 -7.51 -10.26
CA ARG A 71 -2.67 -7.56 -9.64
C ARG A 71 -2.59 -8.71 -8.66
N LYS A 72 -1.39 -9.06 -8.21
CA LYS A 72 -1.15 -10.12 -7.22
C LYS A 72 -0.60 -9.55 -5.93
N MET A 73 -0.81 -10.28 -4.84
CA MET A 73 -0.22 -9.93 -3.54
C MET A 73 1.31 -9.84 -3.60
N THR A 74 1.96 -10.68 -4.42
CA THR A 74 3.41 -10.66 -4.66
C THR A 74 3.88 -9.30 -5.20
N ASP A 75 3.07 -8.65 -6.02
CA ASP A 75 3.39 -7.37 -6.64
C ASP A 75 3.38 -6.22 -5.62
N LEU A 76 2.73 -6.43 -4.46
CA LEU A 76 2.60 -5.47 -3.37
C LEU A 76 3.59 -5.70 -2.22
N ILE A 77 4.16 -6.90 -2.09
CA ILE A 77 5.07 -7.25 -0.99
C ILE A 77 6.53 -7.26 -1.44
N ASN A 78 6.81 -7.56 -2.72
CA ASN A 78 8.18 -7.69 -3.21
C ASN A 78 8.81 -6.31 -3.46
N ASP A 79 10.05 -6.15 -3.01
CA ASP A 79 10.85 -4.92 -3.16
C ASP A 79 11.78 -4.97 -4.38
N ASP A 80 11.63 -5.96 -5.27
CA ASP A 80 12.58 -6.23 -6.36
C ASP A 80 12.70 -5.09 -7.41
N ASP A 81 11.90 -4.03 -7.28
CA ASP A 81 11.80 -2.90 -8.23
C ASP A 81 11.99 -1.51 -7.58
N ILE A 82 12.45 -1.42 -6.32
CA ILE A 82 12.75 -0.12 -5.63
C ILE A 82 14.12 -0.13 -4.95
#